data_AF-A0A9D4CJ67-F1
#
_entry.id   AF-A0A9D4CJ67-F1
#
_cell.length_a   1.000
_cell.length_b   1.000
_cell.length_c   1.000
_cell.angle_alpha   90.00
_cell.angle_beta   90.00
_cell.angle_gamma   90.00
#
_symmetry.space_group_name_H-M   'P 1'
#
loop_
_entity.id
_entity.type
_entity.pdbx_description
1 polymer ?
#
loop_
_entity_poly.entity_id
_entity_poly.type
_entity_poly.pdbx_seq_one_letter_code
_entity_poly.pdbx_strand_id
1 'polypeptide(L)'
;MFQLKFVEGAKPGQPIKRKKNENEKNEENKKRWSKYEEKRNDRPFKESWKEGRSWLNFDESKGAMTCFTCIEFYGTKSIGSGLKGCNTFLTGSTNLKKSAVSDHELSKAHIDATANIAAKCSDSAAIASSQAGKAMLSLHLSERQRLMHLFRNAHAVGKKGRPITDYTWLCNVTEANGVDLG
;
A
#
# COMPACT_ATOMS: atom_id res chain seq x y z
N MET A 1 34.54 -16.69 -61.65
CA MET A 1 35.03 -15.40 -61.12
C MET A 1 33.98 -14.34 -61.44
N PHE A 2 33.27 -13.82 -60.43
CA PHE A 2 32.37 -12.69 -60.63
C PHE A 2 33.15 -11.39 -60.38
N GLN A 3 33.40 -10.61 -61.44
CA GLN A 3 34.01 -9.29 -61.33
C GLN A 3 32.94 -8.27 -60.91
N LEU A 4 33.15 -7.63 -59.76
CA LEU A 4 32.34 -6.50 -59.31
C LEU A 4 32.49 -5.35 -60.30
N LYS A 5 31.40 -4.99 -60.99
CA LYS A 5 31.33 -3.82 -61.85
C LYS A 5 30.86 -2.63 -61.03
N PHE A 6 31.69 -1.58 -60.96
CA PHE A 6 31.31 -0.32 -60.34
C PHE A 6 30.38 0.44 -61.31
N VAL A 7 29.24 0.93 -60.81
CA VAL A 7 28.27 1.69 -61.60
C VAL A 7 28.45 3.18 -61.27
N GLU A 8 28.70 4.00 -62.29
CA GLU A 8 28.80 5.46 -62.16
C GLU A 8 27.49 6.03 -61.58
N GLY A 9 27.59 6.71 -60.42
CA GLY A 9 26.44 7.26 -59.68
C GLY A 9 26.08 6.53 -58.38
N ALA A 10 26.78 5.45 -58.01
CA ALA A 10 26.56 4.78 -56.73
C ALA A 10 26.94 5.68 -55.53
N LYS A 11 25.98 5.94 -54.64
CA LYS A 11 26.26 6.67 -53.38
C LYS A 11 27.16 5.80 -52.49
N PRO A 12 28.24 6.35 -51.91
CA PRO A 12 29.10 5.59 -51.01
C PRO A 12 28.30 5.05 -49.82
N GLY A 13 28.53 3.78 -49.49
CA GLY A 13 27.93 3.14 -48.32
C GLY A 13 28.29 3.90 -47.04
N GLN A 14 27.38 3.92 -46.07
CA GLN A 14 27.64 4.59 -44.80
C GLN A 14 28.91 4.03 -44.14
N PRO A 15 29.79 4.87 -43.59
CA PRO A 15 31.01 4.41 -42.95
C PRO A 15 30.66 3.46 -41.81
N ILE A 16 31.31 2.30 -41.79
CA ILE A 16 31.16 1.29 -40.75
C ILE A 16 31.56 1.93 -39.43
N LYS A 17 30.59 2.15 -38.54
CA LYS A 17 30.83 2.74 -37.22
C LYS A 17 31.77 1.83 -36.44
N ARG A 18 32.86 2.41 -35.94
CA ARG A 18 33.87 1.70 -35.14
C ARG A 18 33.22 1.13 -33.88
N LYS A 19 33.43 -0.16 -33.60
CA LYS A 19 32.96 -0.81 -32.37
C LYS A 19 33.69 -0.18 -31.18
N LYS A 20 32.95 0.52 -30.31
CA LYS A 20 33.48 1.10 -29.06
C LYS A 20 33.95 -0.01 -28.12
N ASN A 21 35.05 0.24 -27.43
CA ASN A 21 35.56 -0.64 -26.38
C ASN A 21 34.69 -0.56 -25.10
N GLU A 22 34.87 -1.49 -24.16
CA GLU A 22 34.05 -1.54 -22.94
C GLU A 22 34.21 -0.31 -22.05
N ASN A 23 35.42 0.27 -21.99
CA ASN A 23 35.68 1.49 -21.21
C ASN A 23 34.94 2.71 -21.76
N GLU A 24 34.98 2.93 -23.08
CA GLU A 24 34.24 4.02 -23.75
C GLU A 24 32.73 3.86 -23.54
N LYS A 25 32.21 2.63 -23.60
CA LYS A 25 30.80 2.36 -23.30
C LYS A 25 30.47 2.69 -21.85
N ASN A 26 31.30 2.27 -20.90
CA ASN A 26 31.06 2.50 -19.48
C ASN A 26 31.11 4.00 -19.13
N GLU A 27 32.05 4.72 -19.71
CA GLU A 27 32.23 6.16 -19.49
C GLU A 27 31.11 6.99 -20.13
N GLU A 28 30.64 6.60 -21.32
CA GLU A 28 29.46 7.20 -21.96
C GLU A 28 28.18 6.91 -21.15
N ASN A 29 28.05 5.70 -20.58
CA ASN A 29 26.93 5.35 -19.70
C ASN A 29 26.96 6.15 -18.40
N LYS A 30 28.14 6.36 -17.81
CA LYS A 30 28.34 7.20 -16.61
C LYS A 30 27.98 8.66 -16.88
N LYS A 31 28.43 9.23 -18.00
CA LYS A 31 28.05 10.60 -18.42
C LYS A 31 26.54 10.72 -18.65
N ARG A 32 25.93 9.70 -19.25
CA ARG A 32 24.48 9.64 -19.47
C ARG A 32 23.69 9.54 -18.16
N TRP A 33 24.19 8.78 -17.18
CA TRP A 33 23.62 8.71 -15.82
C TRP A 33 23.73 10.05 -15.08
N SER A 34 24.91 10.68 -15.09
CA SER A 34 25.13 12.00 -14.45
C SER A 34 24.17 13.06 -14.98
N LYS A 35 24.04 13.18 -16.31
CA LYS A 35 23.11 14.10 -16.95
C LYS A 35 21.64 13.78 -16.64
N TYR A 36 21.34 12.52 -16.38
CA TYR A 36 20.00 12.08 -15.99
C TYR A 36 19.69 12.44 -14.53
N GLU A 37 20.67 12.32 -13.62
CA GLU A 37 20.58 12.71 -12.21
C GLU A 37 20.43 14.23 -12.03
N GLU A 38 21.17 15.03 -12.79
CA GLU A 38 21.03 16.50 -12.79
C GLU A 38 19.60 16.94 -13.13
N LYS A 39 18.94 16.24 -14.07
CA LYS A 39 17.56 16.48 -14.49
C LYS A 39 16.51 15.78 -13.62
N ARG A 40 16.90 15.16 -12.52
CA ARG A 40 15.99 14.44 -11.62
C ARG A 40 15.20 15.40 -10.74
N ASN A 41 15.83 16.49 -10.29
CA ASN A 41 15.20 17.49 -9.44
C ASN A 41 14.09 18.28 -10.16
N ASP A 42 14.15 18.39 -11.49
CA ASP A 42 13.14 19.09 -12.30
C ASP A 42 11.86 18.29 -12.57
N ARG A 43 11.72 17.09 -11.99
CA ARG A 43 10.57 16.19 -12.24
C ARG A 43 9.64 16.16 -11.03
N PRO A 44 8.71 17.12 -10.90
CA PRO A 44 7.74 17.08 -9.82
C PRO A 44 6.82 15.87 -9.98
N PHE A 45 6.30 15.40 -8.84
CA PHE A 45 5.20 14.46 -8.83
C PHE A 45 3.99 15.07 -9.56
N LYS A 46 3.27 14.27 -10.34
CA LYS A 46 2.06 14.71 -11.03
C LYS A 46 0.84 14.05 -10.40
N GLU A 47 -0.13 14.87 -9.99
CA GLU A 47 -1.36 14.38 -9.37
C GLU A 47 -2.19 13.48 -10.30
N SER A 48 -2.10 13.68 -11.62
CA SER A 48 -2.74 12.81 -12.61
C SER A 48 -2.28 11.36 -12.56
N TRP A 49 -1.21 11.03 -11.82
CA TRP A 49 -0.81 9.64 -11.58
C TRP A 49 -1.69 8.93 -10.54
N LYS A 50 -2.39 9.69 -9.68
CA LYS A 50 -3.36 9.18 -8.71
C LYS A 50 -4.69 8.81 -9.36
N GLU A 51 -5.00 9.37 -10.53
CA GLU A 51 -6.20 9.02 -11.30
C GLU A 51 -6.15 7.54 -11.69
N GLY A 52 -7.13 6.76 -11.21
CA GLY A 52 -7.18 5.30 -11.38
C GLY A 52 -6.26 4.49 -10.47
N ARG A 53 -5.47 5.14 -9.59
CA ARG A 53 -4.55 4.49 -8.64
C ARG A 53 -4.81 5.00 -7.23
N SER A 54 -5.92 4.57 -6.64
CA SER A 54 -6.30 4.91 -5.25
C SER A 54 -5.28 4.47 -4.20
N TRP A 55 -4.41 3.52 -4.54
CA TRP A 55 -3.34 3.01 -3.68
C TRP A 55 -2.08 3.90 -3.64
N LEU A 56 -1.92 4.83 -4.58
CA LEU A 56 -0.71 5.67 -4.71
C LEU A 56 -0.83 6.93 -3.86
N ASN A 57 0.07 7.09 -2.90
CA ASN A 57 0.18 8.30 -2.09
C ASN A 57 1.51 9.01 -2.33
N PHE A 58 1.52 10.32 -2.16
CA PHE A 58 2.72 11.15 -2.27
C PHE A 58 2.88 11.96 -0.99
N ASP A 59 4.03 11.79 -0.34
CA ASP A 59 4.41 12.58 0.84
C ASP A 59 5.31 13.73 0.38
N GLU A 60 4.75 14.94 0.36
CA GLU A 60 5.45 16.18 -0.01
C GLU A 60 6.61 16.48 0.94
N SER A 61 6.51 16.12 2.22
CA SER A 61 7.55 16.40 3.22
C SER A 61 8.81 15.59 2.97
N LYS A 62 8.66 14.37 2.42
CA LYS A 62 9.77 13.46 2.10
C LYS A 62 10.12 13.42 0.61
N GLY A 63 9.30 14.05 -0.24
CA GLY A 63 9.43 13.97 -1.69
C GLY A 63 9.35 12.52 -2.23
N ALA A 64 8.54 11.68 -1.59
CA ALA A 64 8.54 10.24 -1.83
C ALA A 64 7.13 9.68 -2.10
N MET A 65 7.04 8.76 -3.05
CA MET A 65 5.80 8.04 -3.35
C MET A 65 5.70 6.77 -2.52
N THR A 66 4.53 6.53 -1.94
CA THR A 66 4.22 5.34 -1.14
C THR A 66 3.00 4.62 -1.68
N CYS A 67 2.90 3.31 -1.40
CA CYS A 67 1.76 2.49 -1.79
C CYS A 67 1.00 2.04 -0.55
N PHE A 68 -0.22 2.55 -0.34
CA PHE A 68 -1.04 2.23 0.82
C PHE A 68 -1.35 0.73 0.93
N THR A 69 -1.75 0.11 -0.17
CA THR A 69 -2.08 -1.32 -0.24
C THR A 69 -0.89 -2.20 0.14
N CYS A 70 0.31 -1.85 -0.33
CA CYS A 70 1.52 -2.59 0.05
C CYS A 70 1.87 -2.37 1.52
N ILE A 71 1.73 -1.14 2.03
CA ILE A 71 1.98 -0.80 3.44
C ILE A 71 1.01 -1.56 4.35
N GLU A 72 -0.25 -1.66 3.98
CA GLU A 72 -1.26 -2.40 4.73
C GLU A 72 -0.96 -3.90 4.77
N PHE A 73 -0.53 -4.48 3.64
CA PHE A 73 -0.28 -5.91 3.55
C PHE A 73 1.02 -6.36 4.21
N TYR A 74 2.15 -5.70 3.91
CA TYR A 74 3.46 -6.10 4.42
C TYR A 74 3.80 -5.45 5.77
N GLY A 75 3.12 -4.36 6.13
CA GLY A 75 3.41 -3.57 7.31
C GLY A 75 4.70 -2.75 7.18
N THR A 76 4.80 -1.70 8.00
CA THR A 76 6.01 -0.86 8.09
C THR A 76 7.19 -1.55 8.79
N LYS A 77 7.02 -2.78 9.29
CA LYS A 77 8.08 -3.52 9.99
C LYS A 77 9.05 -4.23 9.05
N SER A 78 8.71 -4.41 7.76
CA SER A 78 9.62 -4.99 6.76
C SER A 78 10.65 -3.99 6.21
N ILE A 79 10.65 -2.75 6.71
CA ILE A 79 11.46 -1.62 6.24
C ILE A 79 12.97 -1.81 6.46
N GLY A 80 13.39 -2.74 7.33
CA GLY A 80 14.80 -2.88 7.75
C GLY A 80 15.62 -3.98 7.06
N SER A 81 15.03 -4.78 6.18
CA SER A 81 15.78 -5.87 5.55
C SER A 81 16.37 -5.39 4.23
N GLY A 82 17.69 -5.21 4.18
CA GLY A 82 18.49 -4.92 2.97
C GLY A 82 18.43 -6.01 1.89
N LEU A 83 17.34 -6.77 1.84
CA LEU A 83 17.03 -7.74 0.81
C LEU A 83 16.69 -7.00 -0.48
N LYS A 84 17.62 -7.12 -1.43
CA LYS A 84 17.50 -6.77 -2.84
C LYS A 84 16.20 -7.40 -3.40
N GLY A 85 15.11 -6.64 -3.40
CA GLY A 85 13.76 -7.16 -3.68
C GLY A 85 12.64 -6.51 -2.86
N CYS A 86 12.96 -5.74 -1.82
CA CYS A 86 11.98 -4.96 -1.07
C CYS A 86 11.27 -3.92 -1.95
N ASN A 87 9.94 -3.86 -1.81
CA ASN A 87 9.09 -2.96 -2.57
C ASN A 87 9.39 -1.51 -2.16
N THR A 88 10.02 -0.73 -3.03
CA THR A 88 10.55 0.62 -2.71
C THR A 88 9.45 1.61 -2.32
N PHE A 89 8.20 1.28 -2.64
CA PHE A 89 7.00 2.02 -2.28
C PHE A 89 6.54 1.79 -0.83
N LEU A 90 7.17 0.89 -0.07
CA LEU A 90 6.94 0.73 1.38
C LEU A 90 7.68 1.80 2.19
N THR A 91 8.93 2.09 1.83
CA THR A 91 9.78 3.08 2.51
C THR A 91 9.61 4.49 1.96
N GLY A 92 9.13 4.61 0.73
CA GLY A 92 9.04 5.86 -0.02
C GLY A 92 10.01 5.85 -1.19
N SER A 93 9.47 5.77 -2.40
CA SER A 93 10.25 5.83 -3.63
C SER A 93 10.51 7.29 -4.01
N THR A 94 11.78 7.67 -4.10
CA THR A 94 12.21 9.00 -4.60
C THR A 94 12.26 9.07 -6.13
N ASN A 95 11.93 7.97 -6.83
CA ASN A 95 11.91 7.91 -8.29
C ASN A 95 10.57 8.43 -8.83
N LEU A 96 10.44 9.75 -8.94
CA LEU A 96 9.25 10.45 -9.45
C LEU A 96 9.09 10.28 -10.97
N LYS A 97 8.73 9.07 -11.41
CA LYS A 97 8.43 8.73 -12.80
C LYS A 97 7.13 7.93 -12.89
N LYS A 98 6.34 8.22 -13.93
CA LYS A 98 5.20 7.38 -14.30
C LYS A 98 5.60 5.92 -14.58
N SER A 99 6.77 5.68 -15.18
CA SER A 99 7.26 4.32 -15.43
C SER A 99 7.46 3.56 -14.11
N ALA A 100 8.03 4.20 -13.09
CA ALA A 100 8.23 3.55 -11.79
C ALA A 100 6.91 3.17 -11.10
N VAL A 101 5.88 4.01 -11.24
CA VAL A 101 4.52 3.70 -10.76
C VAL A 101 3.92 2.52 -11.53
N SER A 102 4.08 2.50 -12.86
CA SER A 102 3.55 1.43 -13.72
C SER A 102 4.28 0.10 -13.47
N ASP A 103 5.60 0.13 -13.30
CA ASP A 103 6.42 -1.04 -12.98
C ASP A 103 6.04 -1.61 -11.61
N HIS A 104 5.68 -0.76 -10.64
CA HIS A 104 5.19 -1.20 -9.34
C HIS A 104 3.80 -1.84 -9.43
N GLU A 105 2.90 -1.25 -10.21
CA GLU A 105 1.55 -1.76 -10.46
C GLU A 105 1.61 -3.21 -11.01
N LEU A 106 2.57 -3.48 -11.90
CA LEU A 106 2.81 -4.81 -12.47
C LEU A 106 3.69 -5.72 -11.61
N SER A 107 4.23 -5.22 -10.49
CA SER A 107 5.12 -5.99 -9.64
C SER A 107 4.36 -7.10 -8.92
N LYS A 108 4.96 -8.29 -8.85
CA LYS A 108 4.36 -9.44 -8.15
C LYS A 108 3.96 -9.12 -6.71
N ALA A 109 4.78 -8.34 -6.01
CA ALA A 109 4.49 -7.92 -4.64
C ALA A 109 3.20 -7.09 -4.53
N HIS A 110 2.92 -6.22 -5.51
CA HIS A 110 1.68 -5.44 -5.53
C HIS A 110 0.47 -6.32 -5.88
N ILE A 111 0.63 -7.20 -6.86
CA ILE A 111 -0.42 -8.16 -7.27
C ILE A 111 -0.80 -9.09 -6.12
N ASP A 112 0.19 -9.64 -5.40
CA ASP A 112 -0.06 -10.51 -4.26
C ASP A 112 -0.74 -9.75 -3.11
N ALA A 113 -0.32 -8.51 -2.83
CA ALA A 113 -0.92 -7.67 -1.79
C ALA A 113 -2.38 -7.31 -2.12
N THR A 114 -2.64 -6.88 -3.36
CA THR A 114 -4.00 -6.54 -3.83
C THR A 114 -4.92 -7.76 -3.81
N ALA A 115 -4.45 -8.92 -4.29
CA ALA A 115 -5.21 -10.16 -4.25
C ALA A 115 -5.54 -10.59 -2.81
N ASN A 116 -4.60 -10.47 -1.87
CA ASN A 116 -4.83 -10.83 -0.48
C ASN A 116 -5.84 -9.91 0.21
N ILE A 117 -5.74 -8.60 -0.03
CA ILE A 117 -6.69 -7.63 0.54
C ILE A 117 -8.08 -7.83 -0.05
N ALA A 118 -8.17 -8.09 -1.37
CA ALA A 118 -9.43 -8.42 -2.01
C ALA A 118 -10.05 -9.70 -1.42
N ALA A 119 -9.26 -10.75 -1.21
CA ALA A 119 -9.70 -12.01 -0.60
C ALA A 119 -10.18 -11.80 0.84
N LYS A 120 -9.45 -11.01 1.66
CA LYS A 120 -9.89 -10.68 3.03
C LYS A 120 -11.24 -9.96 3.04
N CYS A 121 -11.47 -9.03 2.12
CA CYS A 121 -12.74 -8.33 2.00
C CYS A 121 -13.87 -9.25 1.54
N SER A 122 -13.63 -10.14 0.58
CA SER A 122 -14.64 -11.10 0.11
C SER A 122 -14.97 -12.15 1.16
N ASP A 123 -13.96 -12.68 1.84
CA ASP A 123 -14.12 -13.71 2.86
C ASP A 123 -14.81 -13.13 4.08
N SER A 124 -14.47 -11.90 4.49
CA SER A 124 -15.17 -11.22 5.59
C SER A 124 -16.67 -11.02 5.29
N ALA A 125 -17.02 -10.60 4.07
CA ALA A 125 -18.42 -10.43 3.67
C ALA A 125 -19.17 -11.77 3.55
N ALA A 126 -18.53 -12.81 3.00
CA ALA A 126 -19.09 -14.15 2.90
C ALA A 126 -19.25 -14.81 4.28
N ILE A 127 -18.25 -14.69 5.15
CA ILE A 127 -18.29 -15.18 6.52
C ILE A 127 -19.37 -14.43 7.31
N ALA A 128 -19.42 -13.10 7.26
CA ALA A 128 -20.44 -12.31 7.95
C ALA A 128 -21.87 -12.61 7.49
N SER A 129 -22.06 -13.02 6.22
CA SER A 129 -23.38 -13.39 5.70
C SER A 129 -23.77 -14.85 5.96
N SER A 130 -22.80 -15.72 6.27
CA SER A 130 -23.03 -17.11 6.68
C SER A 130 -23.82 -17.20 7.99
N GLN A 131 -24.54 -18.31 8.21
CA GLN A 131 -25.31 -18.53 9.43
C GLN A 131 -24.40 -18.50 10.69
N ALA A 132 -23.22 -19.11 10.60
CA ALA A 132 -22.24 -19.10 11.69
C ALA A 132 -21.70 -17.69 11.95
N GLY A 133 -21.36 -16.92 10.91
CA GLY A 133 -20.88 -15.55 11.09
C GLY A 133 -21.96 -14.60 11.62
N LYS A 134 -23.22 -14.75 11.19
CA LYS A 134 -24.36 -14.02 11.78
C LYS A 134 -24.54 -14.35 13.26
N ALA A 135 -24.44 -15.63 13.63
CA ALA A 135 -24.50 -16.04 15.02
C ALA A 135 -23.36 -15.42 15.85
N MET A 136 -22.12 -15.47 15.36
CA MET A 136 -20.97 -14.84 16.01
C MET A 136 -21.14 -13.32 16.16
N LEU A 137 -21.58 -12.63 15.11
CA LEU A 137 -21.87 -11.19 15.17
C LEU A 137 -22.97 -10.88 16.19
N SER A 138 -24.02 -11.70 16.23
CA SER A 138 -25.10 -11.58 17.22
C SER A 138 -24.60 -11.76 18.65
N LEU A 139 -23.73 -12.76 18.89
CA LEU A 139 -23.11 -12.99 20.21
C LEU A 139 -22.25 -11.79 20.64
N HIS A 140 -21.43 -11.27 19.72
CA HIS A 140 -20.62 -10.08 20.02
C HIS A 140 -21.48 -8.83 20.27
N LEU A 141 -22.60 -8.69 19.57
CA LEU A 141 -23.55 -7.60 19.79
C LEU A 141 -24.22 -7.71 21.17
N SER A 142 -24.67 -8.92 21.57
CA SER A 142 -25.27 -9.13 22.89
C SER A 142 -24.26 -8.90 24.01
N GLU A 143 -23.03 -9.41 23.87
CA GLU A 143 -21.95 -9.13 24.83
C GLU A 143 -21.65 -7.63 24.95
N ARG A 144 -21.60 -6.91 23.82
CA ARG A 144 -21.37 -5.47 23.81
C ARG A 144 -22.51 -4.71 24.50
N GLN A 145 -23.76 -5.07 24.23
CA GLN A 145 -24.92 -4.47 24.87
C GLN A 145 -24.88 -4.68 26.38
N ARG A 146 -24.61 -5.90 26.83
CA ARG A 146 -24.41 -6.27 28.23
C ARG A 146 -23.39 -5.38 28.92
N LEU A 147 -22.20 -5.25 28.33
CA LEU A 147 -21.14 -4.38 28.84
C LEU A 147 -21.58 -2.92 28.88
N MET A 148 -22.26 -2.42 27.84
CA MET A 148 -22.77 -1.04 27.82
C MET A 148 -23.72 -0.74 28.98
N HIS A 149 -24.59 -1.68 29.35
CA HIS A 149 -25.48 -1.51 30.48
C HIS A 149 -24.73 -1.49 31.82
N LEU A 150 -23.76 -2.38 32.01
CA LEU A 150 -22.88 -2.38 33.19
C LEU A 150 -22.12 -1.05 33.33
N PHE A 151 -21.51 -0.56 32.25
CA PHE A 151 -20.83 0.73 32.25
C PHE A 151 -21.76 1.91 32.51
N ARG A 152 -22.98 1.91 31.95
CA ARG A 152 -23.99 2.95 32.23
C ARG A 152 -24.38 2.97 33.69
N ASN A 153 -24.56 1.80 34.31
CA ASN A 153 -24.89 1.68 35.72
C ASN A 153 -23.75 2.20 36.61
N ALA A 154 -22.51 1.80 36.32
CA ALA A 154 -21.34 2.28 37.05
C ALA A 154 -21.17 3.80 36.92
N HIS A 155 -21.34 4.32 35.69
CA HIS A 155 -21.29 5.75 35.42
C HIS A 155 -22.41 6.51 36.14
N ALA A 156 -23.63 5.96 36.22
CA ALA A 156 -24.74 6.59 36.94
C ALA A 156 -24.49 6.71 38.44
N VAL A 157 -23.88 5.68 39.06
CA VAL A 157 -23.48 5.69 40.46
C VAL A 157 -22.42 6.76 40.71
N GLY A 158 -21.35 6.76 39.90
CA GLY A 158 -20.26 7.75 40.03
C GLY A 158 -20.73 9.18 39.79
N LYS A 159 -21.52 9.43 38.75
CA LYS A 159 -22.03 10.76 38.41
C LYS A 159 -22.96 11.34 39.49
N LYS A 160 -23.74 10.49 40.17
CA LYS A 160 -24.64 10.91 41.25
C LYS A 160 -23.97 10.95 42.62
N GLY A 161 -22.68 10.62 42.72
CA GLY A 161 -21.95 10.56 43.99
C GLY A 161 -22.50 9.49 44.94
N ARG A 162 -23.11 8.43 44.41
CA ARG A 162 -23.68 7.35 45.21
C ARG A 162 -22.59 6.38 45.66
N PRO A 163 -22.75 5.71 46.81
CA PRO A 163 -21.80 4.70 47.26
C PRO A 163 -21.72 3.57 46.23
N ILE A 164 -20.56 2.94 46.11
CA ILE A 164 -20.33 1.83 45.16
C ILE A 164 -21.28 0.66 45.41
N THR A 165 -21.79 0.50 46.64
CA THR A 165 -22.82 -0.48 47.00
C THR A 165 -24.13 -0.31 46.24
N ASP A 166 -24.46 0.89 45.77
CA ASP A 166 -25.67 1.15 44.96
C ASP A 166 -25.55 0.55 43.55
N TYR A 167 -24.34 0.19 43.11
CA TYR A 167 -24.12 -0.42 41.79
C TYR A 167 -24.76 -1.80 41.65
N THR A 168 -24.60 -2.67 42.65
CA THR A 168 -25.21 -4.00 42.67
C THR A 168 -26.74 -3.90 42.68
N TRP A 169 -27.28 -3.00 43.50
CA TRP A 169 -28.72 -2.73 43.49
C TRP A 169 -29.20 -2.25 42.11
N LEU A 170 -28.46 -1.34 41.46
CA LEU A 170 -28.82 -0.81 40.15
C LEU A 170 -28.76 -1.88 39.04
N CYS A 171 -27.81 -2.82 39.13
CA CYS A 171 -27.74 -3.97 38.22
C CYS A 171 -28.96 -4.89 38.41
N ASN A 172 -29.32 -5.22 39.64
CA ASN A 172 -30.50 -6.05 39.92
C ASN A 172 -31.81 -5.39 39.43
N VAL A 173 -31.94 -4.07 39.59
CA VAL A 173 -33.09 -3.31 39.05
C VAL A 173 -33.10 -3.34 37.52
N THR A 174 -31.93 -3.27 36.88
CA THR A 174 -31.80 -3.33 35.42
C THR A 174 -32.20 -4.71 34.89
N GLU A 175 -31.81 -5.78 35.57
CA GLU A 175 -32.25 -7.16 35.30
C GLU A 175 -33.76 -7.35 35.50
N ALA A 176 -34.32 -6.80 36.59
CA ALA A 176 -35.76 -6.83 36.84
C ALA A 176 -36.58 -6.09 35.76
N ASN A 177 -35.97 -5.12 35.08
CA ASN A 177 -36.55 -4.41 33.94
C ASN A 177 -36.39 -5.18 32.60
N GLY A 178 -35.88 -6.41 32.62
CA GLY A 178 -35.76 -7.28 31.46
C GLY A 178 -34.49 -7.09 30.63
N VAL A 179 -33.47 -6.41 31.16
CA VAL A 179 -32.16 -6.31 30.51
C VAL A 179 -31.25 -7.42 31.01
N ASP A 180 -30.76 -8.26 30.10
CA ASP A 180 -29.78 -9.29 30.42
C ASP A 180 -28.38 -8.67 30.68
N LEU A 181 -27.90 -8.78 31.91
CA LEU A 181 -26.57 -8.33 32.34
C LEU A 181 -25.55 -9.49 32.49
N GLY A 182 -25.98 -10.73 32.25
CA GLY A 182 -25.13 -11.93 32.39
C GLY A 182 -25.92 -13.16 32.77
#